data_AF-A0A928KFY8-F1
#
_entry.id   AF-A0A928KFY8-F1
#
_cell.length_a   1.000
_cell.length_b   1.000
_cell.length_c   1.000
_cell.angle_alpha   90.00
_cell.angle_beta   90.00
_cell.angle_gamma   90.00
#
_symmetry.space_group_name_H-M   'P 1'
#
loop_
_entity.id
_entity.type
_entity.pdbx_description
1 polymer ?
#
loop_
_entity_poly.entity_id
_entity_poly.type
_entity_poly.pdbx_seq_one_letter_code
_entity_poly.pdbx_strand_id
1 'polypeptide(L)'
;MSDKVNINVIPAPLTKEEAAVAEPDTKVLICGLMQCRNLGDVVISDCVKYLIKKSAKKDGLKNIKISTLDIRRQKDAKNLNRVRNSDLVVFPGGGFIKYKAEKFPLEMGRVTQRAEHYGIPVMYNAMGYEGYDADNEGCQTLKAMLENFSSRYITCRDFSDELNETYLKDAAINSKRVADPATWVSETYKIKRKDDSDIVGLGVARGGLFEDHGVPVTKEDLLSIWSNLIKSLEAEDIKYKLFTNGLRQDEEFLTDLIAYIGKEDERDKISLPSAETPKQLVEYIAGFSSVIACRMHANIIAFSLGIPSVAFVWNDKLRFFGESIGCSERYLDYTKLNDAENIVKVLKKAQREGYEEGILKREKDSAYKSVRDYFSPFAKELLINRRRNLSKKKLVCFGLPNLDSPKLNDEFFEENISFYVTDDPSLAGTTCLSKPVYHIKKLRKLIKPFVIVSETVHYPEAAQVLKKFGYKEKYDFTNMHSYTRYVYKKGEVFLSEPKTK
;
A
#
# COMPACT_ATOMS: atom_id res chain seq x y z
N MET A 1 25.19 -1.28 34.18
CA MET A 1 25.75 -2.40 33.40
C MET A 1 24.54 -3.09 32.74
N SER A 2 23.99 -2.66 31.60
CA SER A 2 24.50 -2.48 30.23
C SER A 2 24.98 -3.76 29.56
N ASP A 3 24.07 -4.67 29.24
CA ASP A 3 24.30 -5.70 28.23
C ASP A 3 23.66 -5.27 26.91
N LYS A 4 24.50 -4.66 26.08
CA LYS A 4 24.25 -4.42 24.65
C LYS A 4 24.37 -5.75 23.93
N VAL A 5 23.29 -6.27 23.36
CA VAL A 5 23.38 -7.28 22.30
C VAL A 5 23.45 -6.55 20.97
N ASN A 6 24.66 -6.47 20.42
CA ASN A 6 24.92 -6.02 19.07
C ASN A 6 25.70 -7.14 18.37
N ILE A 7 25.06 -7.90 17.49
CA ILE A 7 25.77 -8.71 16.49
C ILE A 7 25.04 -8.58 15.15
N ASN A 8 25.55 -7.68 14.32
CA ASN A 8 25.44 -7.75 12.88
C ASN A 8 26.03 -9.08 12.41
N VAL A 9 25.18 -10.02 11.97
CA VAL A 9 25.61 -11.15 11.14
C VAL A 9 24.97 -10.98 9.77
N ILE A 10 25.74 -10.42 8.84
CA ILE A 10 25.42 -10.52 7.41
C ILE A 10 25.76 -11.96 6.99
N PRO A 11 24.80 -12.80 6.59
CA PRO A 11 25.11 -14.16 6.15
C PRO A 11 25.87 -14.13 4.82
N ALA A 12 26.76 -15.11 4.64
CA ALA A 12 27.53 -15.31 3.41
C ALA A 12 26.63 -15.41 2.16
N PRO A 13 27.11 -14.98 0.98
CA PRO A 13 26.34 -15.06 -0.26
C PRO A 13 26.03 -16.52 -0.64
N LEU A 14 24.77 -16.78 -0.98
CA LEU A 14 24.25 -18.09 -1.37
C LEU A 14 24.80 -18.56 -2.73
N THR A 15 24.88 -19.88 -2.90
CA THR A 15 25.33 -20.51 -4.15
C THR A 15 24.27 -20.39 -5.26
N LYS A 16 24.69 -20.42 -6.53
CA LYS A 16 23.80 -20.26 -7.70
C LYS A 16 22.65 -21.29 -7.77
N GLU A 17 22.81 -22.45 -7.14
CA GLU A 17 21.84 -23.54 -7.17
C GLU A 17 20.69 -23.35 -6.16
N GLU A 18 20.91 -22.63 -5.06
CA GLU A 18 19.88 -22.29 -4.06
C GLU A 18 18.87 -21.24 -4.59
N ALA A 19 19.19 -20.57 -5.68
CA ALA A 19 18.38 -19.53 -6.32
C ALA A 19 17.37 -20.06 -7.37
N ALA A 20 17.36 -21.38 -7.66
CA ALA A 20 16.66 -21.94 -8.82
C ALA A 20 15.22 -22.47 -8.57
N VAL A 21 14.71 -22.40 -7.33
CA VAL A 21 13.29 -22.73 -7.05
C VAL A 21 12.44 -21.49 -7.27
N ALA A 22 11.35 -21.60 -8.05
CA ALA A 22 10.44 -20.48 -8.28
C ALA A 22 9.90 -19.91 -6.95
N GLU A 23 10.33 -18.70 -6.62
CA GLU A 23 9.95 -18.04 -5.37
C GLU A 23 8.48 -17.62 -5.42
N PRO A 24 7.68 -17.95 -4.39
CA PRO A 24 6.28 -17.55 -4.35
C PRO A 24 6.16 -16.02 -4.31
N ASP A 25 5.10 -15.50 -4.93
CA ASP A 25 4.89 -14.06 -5.01
C ASP A 25 4.80 -13.40 -3.63
N THR A 26 5.40 -12.22 -3.47
CA THR A 26 5.09 -11.33 -2.34
C THR A 26 3.81 -10.57 -2.67
N LYS A 27 2.77 -10.77 -1.86
CA LYS A 27 1.43 -10.24 -2.07
C LYS A 27 1.22 -9.00 -1.18
N VAL A 28 1.09 -7.84 -1.80
CA VAL A 28 0.80 -6.59 -1.10
C VAL A 28 -0.65 -6.18 -1.35
N LEU A 29 -1.39 -5.87 -0.27
CA LEU A 29 -2.73 -5.34 -0.33
C LEU A 29 -2.71 -3.84 -0.01
N ILE A 30 -3.08 -3.00 -0.98
CA ILE A 30 -3.24 -1.57 -0.77
C ILE A 30 -4.70 -1.27 -0.40
N CYS A 31 -4.92 -0.71 0.78
CA CYS A 31 -6.23 -0.35 1.32
C CYS A 31 -6.42 1.16 1.26
N GLY A 32 -7.21 1.65 0.31
CA GLY A 32 -7.44 3.09 0.14
C GLY A 32 -8.82 3.40 -0.45
N LEU A 33 -9.04 4.64 -0.86
CA LEU A 33 -10.31 5.09 -1.47
C LEU A 33 -10.28 4.87 -2.99
N MET A 34 -10.52 3.64 -3.42
CA MET A 34 -10.31 3.22 -4.82
C MET A 34 -11.47 3.59 -5.75
N GLN A 35 -12.69 3.75 -5.22
CA GLN A 35 -13.89 4.06 -5.98
C GLN A 35 -14.46 5.44 -5.61
N CYS A 36 -13.69 6.24 -4.89
CA CYS A 36 -14.04 7.63 -4.68
C CYS A 36 -13.93 8.38 -6.00
N ARG A 37 -14.95 9.15 -6.37
CA ARG A 37 -14.90 10.02 -7.55
C ARG A 37 -13.99 11.23 -7.35
N ASN A 38 -13.54 11.52 -6.12
CA ASN A 38 -12.41 12.42 -5.91
C ASN A 38 -11.12 11.67 -6.31
N LEU A 39 -10.64 11.94 -7.52
CA LEU A 39 -9.55 11.18 -8.12
C LEU A 39 -8.20 11.36 -7.40
N GLY A 40 -8.05 12.38 -6.56
CA GLY A 40 -6.83 12.62 -5.79
C GLY A 40 -6.43 11.44 -4.89
N ASP A 41 -7.40 10.77 -4.26
CA ASP A 41 -7.11 9.63 -3.38
C ASP A 41 -6.69 8.37 -4.17
N VAL A 42 -7.22 8.22 -5.39
CA VAL A 42 -6.82 7.16 -6.31
C VAL A 42 -5.41 7.44 -6.83
N VAL A 43 -5.08 8.71 -7.11
CA VAL A 43 -3.72 9.15 -7.48
C VAL A 43 -2.69 8.75 -6.42
N ILE A 44 -2.96 8.99 -5.13
CA ILE A 44 -2.07 8.57 -4.03
C ILE A 44 -1.81 7.06 -4.09
N SER A 45 -2.89 6.29 -4.24
CA SER A 45 -2.85 4.83 -4.26
C SER A 45 -2.01 4.30 -5.43
N ASP A 46 -2.15 4.90 -6.61
CA ASP A 46 -1.37 4.53 -7.79
C ASP A 46 0.11 4.91 -7.63
N CYS A 47 0.40 6.05 -7.00
CA CYS A 47 1.78 6.43 -6.70
C CYS A 47 2.44 5.47 -5.71
N VAL A 48 1.74 5.03 -4.66
CA VAL A 48 2.28 4.01 -3.73
C VAL A 48 2.51 2.67 -4.42
N LYS A 49 1.61 2.22 -5.31
CA LYS A 49 1.86 1.03 -6.15
C LYS A 49 3.15 1.17 -6.94
N TYR A 50 3.35 2.33 -7.56
CA TYR A 50 4.56 2.62 -8.32
C TYR A 50 5.80 2.61 -7.43
N LEU A 51 5.76 3.24 -6.26
CA LEU A 51 6.88 3.30 -5.31
C LEU A 51 7.28 1.91 -4.79
N ILE A 52 6.31 1.05 -4.46
CA ILE A 52 6.56 -0.34 -4.06
C ILE A 52 7.27 -1.09 -5.19
N LYS A 53 6.75 -1.01 -6.42
CA LYS A 53 7.37 -1.67 -7.60
C LYS A 53 8.77 -1.12 -7.88
N LYS A 54 8.96 0.19 -7.75
CA LYS A 54 10.26 0.85 -7.89
C LYS A 54 11.25 0.38 -6.84
N SER A 55 10.82 0.25 -5.58
CA SER A 55 11.62 -0.27 -4.49
C SER A 55 12.02 -1.72 -4.71
N ALA A 56 11.05 -2.57 -5.09
CA ALA A 56 11.28 -3.97 -5.42
C ALA A 56 12.32 -4.12 -6.53
N LYS A 57 12.17 -3.37 -7.63
CA LYS A 57 13.12 -3.40 -8.75
C LYS A 57 14.53 -2.99 -8.31
N LYS A 58 14.66 -1.93 -7.51
CA LYS A 58 15.96 -1.45 -7.01
C LYS A 58 16.69 -2.49 -6.16
N ASP A 59 15.93 -3.22 -5.36
CA ASP A 59 16.47 -4.22 -4.44
C ASP A 59 16.52 -5.64 -5.06
N GLY A 60 16.26 -5.78 -6.36
CA GLY A 60 16.31 -7.06 -7.08
C GLY A 60 15.21 -8.04 -6.71
N LEU A 61 14.17 -7.58 -6.00
CA LEU A 61 13.02 -8.38 -5.58
C LEU A 61 12.12 -8.66 -6.80
N LYS A 62 11.91 -9.94 -7.08
CA LYS A 62 11.03 -10.41 -8.17
C LYS A 62 9.67 -10.82 -7.60
N ASN A 63 8.67 -10.96 -8.47
CA ASN A 63 7.37 -11.56 -8.14
C ASN A 63 6.55 -10.77 -7.08
N ILE A 64 6.45 -9.45 -7.22
CA ILE A 64 5.55 -8.64 -6.38
C ILE A 64 4.15 -8.56 -7.01
N LYS A 65 3.15 -9.11 -6.33
CA LYS A 65 1.73 -8.98 -6.71
C LYS A 65 1.05 -7.96 -5.82
N ILE A 66 0.52 -6.89 -6.42
CA ILE A 66 -0.20 -5.85 -5.70
C ILE A 66 -1.69 -5.95 -6.04
N SER A 67 -2.54 -5.97 -5.01
CA SER A 67 -3.99 -5.88 -5.16
C SER A 67 -4.54 -4.73 -4.32
N THR A 68 -5.75 -4.24 -4.63
CA THR A 68 -6.33 -3.07 -3.97
C THR A 68 -7.67 -3.34 -3.32
N LEU A 69 -7.88 -2.89 -2.09
CA LEU A 69 -9.16 -2.91 -1.39
C LEU A 69 -9.68 -1.48 -1.25
N ASP A 70 -10.95 -1.27 -1.60
CA ASP A 70 -11.64 -0.03 -1.24
C ASP A 70 -12.04 -0.11 0.23
N ILE A 71 -11.49 0.79 1.04
CA ILE A 71 -11.67 0.77 2.50
C ILE A 71 -13.15 0.97 2.90
N ARG A 72 -13.95 1.67 2.09
CA ARG A 72 -15.39 1.85 2.34
C ARG A 72 -16.20 0.58 2.09
N ARG A 73 -15.63 -0.39 1.36
CA ARG A 73 -16.24 -1.70 1.08
C ARG A 73 -15.68 -2.83 1.96
N GLN A 74 -15.00 -2.50 3.05
CA GLN A 74 -14.46 -3.50 4.00
C GLN A 74 -15.53 -4.39 4.65
N LYS A 75 -16.80 -3.99 4.67
CA LYS A 75 -17.91 -4.81 5.19
C LYS A 75 -18.14 -6.12 4.41
N ASP A 76 -17.67 -6.20 3.17
CA ASP A 76 -17.77 -7.40 2.36
C ASP A 76 -16.76 -8.46 2.84
N ALA A 77 -17.26 -9.60 3.30
CA ALA A 77 -16.44 -10.73 3.75
C ALA A 77 -15.41 -11.18 2.69
N LYS A 78 -15.75 -11.08 1.40
CA LYS A 78 -14.81 -11.37 0.31
C LYS A 78 -13.65 -10.38 0.30
N ASN A 79 -13.89 -9.11 0.62
CA ASN A 79 -12.84 -8.10 0.70
C ASN A 79 -11.93 -8.33 1.92
N LEU A 80 -12.48 -8.65 3.09
CA LEU A 80 -11.65 -8.95 4.27
C LEU A 80 -10.84 -10.24 4.11
N ASN A 81 -11.32 -11.22 3.34
CA ASN A 81 -10.52 -12.41 2.99
C ASN A 81 -9.27 -12.08 2.17
N ARG A 82 -9.22 -10.91 1.52
CA ARG A 82 -8.02 -10.48 0.79
C ARG A 82 -6.90 -10.08 1.75
N VAL A 83 -7.23 -9.63 2.96
CA VAL A 83 -6.26 -9.37 4.03
C VAL A 83 -5.53 -10.68 4.35
N ARG A 84 -6.26 -11.76 4.65
CA ARG A 84 -5.69 -13.10 4.91
C ARG A 84 -4.72 -13.58 3.82
N ASN A 85 -5.00 -13.23 2.58
CA ASN A 85 -4.24 -13.68 1.41
C ASN A 85 -3.09 -12.75 1.03
N SER A 86 -2.76 -11.77 1.87
CA SER A 86 -1.65 -10.84 1.68
C SER A 86 -0.50 -11.14 2.64
N ASP A 87 0.71 -10.76 2.24
CA ASP A 87 1.88 -10.77 3.12
C ASP A 87 2.05 -9.41 3.81
N LEU A 88 1.51 -8.34 3.23
CA LEU A 88 1.59 -6.98 3.74
C LEU A 88 0.32 -6.19 3.39
N VAL A 89 -0.21 -5.45 4.36
CA VAL A 89 -1.26 -4.45 4.15
C VAL A 89 -0.64 -3.05 4.16
N VAL A 90 -1.03 -2.20 3.21
CA VAL A 90 -0.56 -0.81 3.08
C VAL A 90 -1.75 0.13 2.97
N PHE A 91 -1.88 1.05 3.91
CA PHE A 91 -2.67 2.26 3.75
C PHE A 91 -1.80 3.29 3.01
N PRO A 92 -2.17 3.71 1.80
CA PRO A 92 -1.26 4.44 0.92
C PRO A 92 -1.07 5.91 1.30
N GLY A 93 -1.90 6.46 2.18
CA GLY A 93 -1.95 7.87 2.55
C GLY A 93 -3.34 8.42 2.39
N GLY A 94 -3.49 9.74 2.30
CA GLY A 94 -4.81 10.38 2.30
C GLY A 94 -5.32 10.67 3.73
N GLY A 95 -6.47 11.33 3.82
CA GLY A 95 -7.00 11.87 5.07
C GLY A 95 -7.72 10.84 5.94
N PHE A 96 -7.06 9.74 6.30
CA PHE A 96 -7.66 8.64 7.05
C PHE A 96 -7.60 8.77 8.58
N ILE A 97 -6.65 9.53 9.15
CA ILE A 97 -6.63 9.81 10.60
C ILE A 97 -7.65 10.93 10.84
N LYS A 98 -8.91 10.52 10.89
CA LYS A 98 -10.08 11.37 10.82
C LYS A 98 -11.23 10.72 11.60
N TYR A 99 -11.97 11.50 12.38
CA TYR A 99 -13.02 10.99 13.25
C TYR A 99 -14.28 11.86 13.26
N LYS A 100 -14.25 13.09 12.72
CA LYS A 100 -15.40 14.02 12.78
C LYS A 100 -16.54 13.65 11.85
N ALA A 101 -16.24 13.45 10.55
CA ALA A 101 -17.26 13.30 9.51
C ALA A 101 -17.33 11.91 8.87
N GLU A 102 -16.24 11.13 8.91
CA GLU A 102 -16.12 9.86 8.19
C GLU A 102 -15.90 8.68 9.14
N LYS A 103 -16.37 7.50 8.74
CA LYS A 103 -16.31 6.27 9.55
C LYS A 103 -14.95 5.56 9.45
N PHE A 104 -13.88 6.28 9.15
CA PHE A 104 -12.54 5.71 9.02
C PHE A 104 -12.03 4.99 10.27
N PRO A 105 -12.34 5.40 11.51
CA PRO A 105 -11.98 4.61 12.69
C PRO A 105 -12.46 3.16 12.60
N LEU A 106 -13.73 2.98 12.19
CA LEU A 106 -14.33 1.66 12.02
C LEU A 106 -13.78 0.92 10.80
N GLU A 107 -13.61 1.62 9.68
CA GLU A 107 -13.18 1.00 8.43
C GLU A 107 -11.71 0.55 8.47
N MET A 108 -10.82 1.41 8.95
CA MET A 108 -9.42 1.07 9.19
C MET A 108 -9.30 0.02 10.29
N GLY A 109 -10.04 0.18 11.40
CA GLY A 109 -10.00 -0.72 12.54
C GLY A 109 -10.25 -2.18 12.14
N ARG A 110 -11.24 -2.43 11.29
CA ARG A 110 -11.56 -3.81 10.86
C ARG A 110 -10.50 -4.44 9.97
N VAL A 111 -9.95 -3.71 9.01
CA VAL A 111 -8.85 -4.23 8.17
C VAL A 111 -7.63 -4.52 9.03
N THR A 112 -7.36 -3.63 9.97
CA THR A 112 -6.22 -3.66 10.87
C THR A 112 -6.30 -4.83 11.87
N GLN A 113 -7.43 -4.98 12.58
CA GLN A 113 -7.70 -6.14 13.45
C GLN A 113 -7.63 -7.46 12.68
N ARG A 114 -8.12 -7.46 11.43
CA ARG A 114 -8.06 -8.66 10.58
C ARG A 114 -6.62 -9.03 10.21
N ALA A 115 -5.77 -8.03 9.94
CA ALA A 115 -4.35 -8.24 9.68
C ALA A 115 -3.65 -8.79 10.93
N GLU A 116 -3.94 -8.23 12.10
CA GLU A 116 -3.43 -8.68 13.40
C GLU A 116 -3.73 -10.15 13.68
N HIS A 117 -5.00 -10.54 13.49
CA HIS A 117 -5.47 -11.90 13.71
C HIS A 117 -4.67 -12.93 12.90
N TYR A 118 -4.09 -12.52 11.76
CA TYR A 118 -3.26 -13.37 10.90
C TYR A 118 -1.76 -13.08 10.99
N GLY A 119 -1.33 -12.22 11.91
CA GLY A 119 0.07 -11.80 12.02
C GLY A 119 0.60 -11.08 10.78
N ILE A 120 -0.27 -10.42 10.02
CA ILE A 120 0.09 -9.71 8.79
C ILE A 120 0.48 -8.27 9.16
N PRO A 121 1.69 -7.82 8.79
CA PRO A 121 2.12 -6.47 9.06
C PRO A 121 1.28 -5.42 8.33
N VAL A 122 1.18 -4.23 8.93
CA VAL A 122 0.44 -3.08 8.38
C VAL A 122 1.33 -1.85 8.29
N MET A 123 1.36 -1.23 7.12
CA MET A 123 2.04 0.03 6.85
C MET A 123 1.00 1.16 6.71
N TYR A 124 1.15 2.23 7.47
CA TYR A 124 0.40 3.49 7.35
C TYR A 124 1.32 4.54 6.74
N ASN A 125 1.26 4.68 5.42
CA ASN A 125 2.16 5.56 4.68
C ASN A 125 1.55 6.96 4.52
N ALA A 126 2.28 8.01 4.88
CA ALA A 126 1.93 9.41 4.57
C ALA A 126 0.46 9.78 4.88
N MET A 127 0.00 9.37 6.06
CA MET A 127 -1.38 9.59 6.51
C MET A 127 -1.62 11.08 6.75
N GLY A 128 -2.84 11.57 6.50
CA GLY A 128 -3.24 12.94 6.84
C GLY A 128 -3.99 12.99 8.18
N TYR A 129 -3.61 13.93 9.04
CA TYR A 129 -4.10 14.13 10.42
C TYR A 129 -5.23 15.16 10.49
N GLU A 130 -6.40 14.84 11.07
CA GLU A 130 -7.52 15.78 11.26
C GLU A 130 -7.45 16.58 12.57
N GLY A 131 -6.76 16.06 13.58
CA GLY A 131 -6.82 16.57 14.95
C GLY A 131 -6.94 15.41 15.95
N TYR A 132 -7.11 15.76 17.22
CA TYR A 132 -7.35 14.82 18.31
C TYR A 132 -8.42 15.36 19.24
N ASP A 133 -9.28 14.48 19.74
CA ASP A 133 -10.31 14.78 20.73
C ASP A 133 -10.39 13.62 21.73
N ALA A 134 -10.11 13.93 23.00
CA ALA A 134 -10.08 12.95 24.09
C ALA A 134 -11.46 12.37 24.40
N ASP A 135 -12.52 13.15 24.14
CA ASP A 135 -13.89 12.82 24.51
C ASP A 135 -14.66 12.15 23.34
N ASN A 136 -14.06 12.11 22.15
CA ASN A 136 -14.66 11.48 20.98
C ASN A 136 -14.32 9.98 20.87
N GLU A 137 -15.35 9.13 20.90
CA GLU A 137 -15.20 7.66 20.82
C GLU A 137 -14.47 7.19 19.54
N GLY A 138 -14.75 7.81 18.39
CA GLY A 138 -14.07 7.49 17.13
C GLY A 138 -12.59 7.84 17.16
N CYS A 139 -12.24 8.96 17.79
CA CYS A 139 -10.86 9.37 18.03
C CYS A 139 -10.16 8.37 18.97
N GLN A 140 -10.77 8.01 20.10
CA GLN A 140 -10.20 7.04 21.04
C GLN A 140 -10.05 5.65 20.42
N THR A 141 -10.98 5.25 19.54
CA THR A 141 -10.87 4.02 18.76
C THR A 141 -9.65 4.04 17.84
N LEU A 142 -9.39 5.17 17.15
CA LEU A 142 -8.18 5.33 16.35
C LEU A 142 -6.91 5.28 17.21
N LYS A 143 -6.89 5.92 18.39
CA LYS A 143 -5.76 5.88 19.34
C LYS A 143 -5.47 4.44 19.77
N ALA A 144 -6.45 3.75 20.32
CA ALA A 144 -6.29 2.35 20.74
C ALA A 144 -5.85 1.45 19.58
N MET A 145 -6.39 1.65 18.37
CA MET A 145 -5.95 0.94 17.17
C MET A 145 -4.48 1.25 16.88
N LEU A 146 -4.05 2.51 16.89
CA LEU A 146 -2.71 2.97 16.54
C LEU A 146 -1.64 2.52 17.55
N GLU A 147 -1.94 2.55 18.85
CA GLU A 147 -1.02 2.24 19.94
C GLU A 147 -0.72 0.74 20.10
N ASN A 148 -1.74 -0.11 20.04
CA ASN A 148 -1.63 -1.51 20.51
C ASN A 148 -0.92 -2.47 19.55
N PHE A 149 -0.30 -1.99 18.47
CA PHE A 149 0.25 -2.88 17.44
C PHE A 149 1.76 -2.77 17.31
N SER A 150 2.38 -3.88 17.69
CA SER A 150 3.83 -4.06 17.84
C SER A 150 4.62 -4.22 16.53
N SER A 151 3.98 -4.25 15.35
CA SER A 151 4.64 -4.52 14.05
C SER A 151 4.48 -3.43 12.99
N ARG A 152 4.28 -2.16 13.37
CA ARG A 152 3.82 -1.11 12.46
C ARG A 152 4.87 -0.11 12.02
N TYR A 153 4.64 0.39 10.79
CA TYR A 153 5.26 1.59 10.26
C TYR A 153 4.17 2.64 10.04
N ILE A 154 4.32 3.79 10.68
CA ILE A 154 3.41 4.93 10.52
C ILE A 154 4.20 6.17 10.16
N THR A 155 3.72 6.89 9.15
CA THR A 155 4.24 8.18 8.73
C THR A 155 3.08 9.12 8.42
N CYS A 156 3.32 10.41 8.60
CA CYS A 156 2.33 11.46 8.37
C CYS A 156 2.83 12.38 7.26
N ARG A 157 1.93 12.91 6.43
CA ARG A 157 2.32 13.92 5.42
C ARG A 157 2.27 15.35 5.93
N ASP A 158 1.53 15.55 7.02
CA ASP A 158 1.30 16.82 7.67
C ASP A 158 1.77 16.78 9.14
N PHE A 159 0.89 17.03 10.11
CA PHE A 159 1.14 17.25 11.53
C PHE A 159 1.68 15.99 12.27
N SER A 160 2.94 15.61 12.03
CA SER A 160 3.52 14.38 12.57
C SER A 160 3.82 14.46 14.06
N ASP A 161 4.18 15.64 14.55
CA ASP A 161 4.54 15.84 15.96
C ASP A 161 3.27 15.77 16.83
N GLU A 162 2.19 16.40 16.37
CA GLU A 162 0.88 16.31 16.99
C GLU A 162 0.35 14.88 16.99
N LEU A 163 0.52 14.13 15.89
CA LEU A 163 0.18 12.71 15.84
C LEU A 163 0.97 11.90 16.90
N ASN A 164 2.26 12.23 17.09
CA ASN A 164 3.12 11.59 18.09
C ASN A 164 2.68 11.92 19.52
N GLU A 165 2.35 13.18 19.80
CA GLU A 165 1.93 13.64 21.12
C GLU A 165 0.53 13.18 21.53
N THR A 166 -0.31 12.81 20.56
CA THR A 166 -1.72 12.45 20.78
C THR A 166 -1.98 10.95 20.61
N TYR A 167 -1.90 10.43 19.38
CA TYR A 167 -2.28 9.06 19.04
C TYR A 167 -1.16 8.04 19.29
N LEU A 168 0.11 8.45 19.32
CA LEU A 168 1.25 7.55 19.46
C LEU A 168 2.06 7.80 20.74
N LYS A 169 1.53 8.60 21.67
CA LYS A 169 2.23 9.03 22.88
C LYS A 169 2.78 7.86 23.69
N ASP A 170 1.97 6.80 23.80
CA ASP A 170 2.29 5.59 24.55
C ASP A 170 2.71 4.42 23.62
N ALA A 171 2.85 4.68 22.31
CA ALA A 171 3.23 3.67 21.33
C ALA A 171 4.75 3.45 21.31
N ALA A 172 5.18 2.25 20.93
CA ALA A 172 6.60 1.93 20.76
C ALA A 172 7.22 2.53 19.48
N ILE A 173 6.43 3.26 18.68
CA ILE A 173 6.82 3.82 17.38
C ILE A 173 6.48 5.30 17.34
N ASN A 174 7.33 6.08 16.67
CA ASN A 174 7.04 7.47 16.33
C ASN A 174 6.83 7.59 14.82
N SER A 175 5.86 8.42 14.46
CA SER A 175 5.65 8.89 13.10
C SER A 175 6.71 9.92 12.72
N LYS A 176 7.05 9.94 11.43
CA LYS A 176 7.86 10.99 10.81
C LYS A 176 7.05 11.70 9.75
N ARG A 177 7.30 13.00 9.57
CA ARG A 177 6.82 13.75 8.42
C ARG A 177 7.49 13.24 7.15
N VAL A 178 6.67 12.87 6.17
CA VAL A 178 7.09 12.45 4.82
C VAL A 178 6.31 13.23 3.78
N ALA A 179 6.79 13.29 2.54
CA ALA A 179 6.02 13.92 1.48
C ALA A 179 4.81 13.05 1.07
N ASP A 180 3.80 13.69 0.48
CA ASP A 180 2.68 12.97 -0.14
C ASP A 180 3.18 12.08 -1.30
N PRO A 181 2.73 10.82 -1.43
CA PRO A 181 3.12 9.95 -2.55
C PRO A 181 2.77 10.51 -3.92
N ALA A 182 1.73 11.35 -4.02
CA ALA A 182 1.34 12.03 -5.25
C ALA A 182 2.42 12.98 -5.79
N THR A 183 3.50 13.27 -5.04
CA THR A 183 4.71 13.92 -5.59
C THR A 183 5.40 13.10 -6.70
N TRP A 184 5.04 11.82 -6.86
CA TRP A 184 5.53 10.92 -7.90
C TRP A 184 4.58 10.73 -9.10
N VAL A 185 3.56 11.59 -9.30
CA VAL A 185 2.62 11.39 -10.41
C VAL A 185 3.27 11.42 -11.78
N SER A 186 4.26 12.31 -12.00
CA SER A 186 4.93 12.42 -13.31
C SER A 186 5.48 11.06 -13.76
N GLU A 187 6.20 10.33 -12.89
CA GLU A 187 6.71 9.00 -13.24
C GLU A 187 5.66 7.89 -13.18
N THR A 188 4.71 8.00 -12.25
CA THR A 188 3.66 6.99 -12.09
C THR A 188 2.83 6.86 -13.36
N TYR A 189 2.44 8.00 -13.95
CA TYR A 189 1.64 8.04 -15.17
C TYR A 189 2.48 8.27 -16.44
N LYS A 190 3.79 8.54 -16.30
CA LYS A 190 4.70 8.92 -17.38
C LYS A 190 4.23 10.16 -18.14
N ILE A 191 3.70 11.12 -17.41
CA ILE A 191 3.19 12.40 -17.93
C ILE A 191 4.18 13.50 -17.55
N LYS A 192 4.43 14.40 -18.49
CA LYS A 192 5.22 15.61 -18.31
C LYS A 192 4.33 16.82 -18.58
N ARG A 193 4.68 17.95 -17.97
CA ARG A 193 4.06 19.24 -18.28
C ARG A 193 4.24 19.61 -19.75
N LYS A 194 3.31 20.38 -20.28
CA LYS A 194 3.40 21.02 -21.59
C LYS A 194 4.09 22.38 -21.43
N ASP A 195 5.35 22.47 -21.87
CA ASP A 195 6.20 23.65 -21.62
C ASP A 195 5.76 24.91 -22.35
N ASP A 196 5.09 24.77 -23.49
CA ASP A 196 4.53 25.84 -24.33
C ASP A 196 3.08 26.20 -23.98
N SER A 197 2.53 25.66 -22.88
CA SER A 197 1.18 26.04 -22.46
C SER A 197 1.15 27.49 -21.96
N ASP A 198 0.12 28.23 -22.38
CA ASP A 198 -0.23 29.56 -21.93
C ASP A 198 -1.56 29.59 -21.14
N ILE A 199 -2.14 28.42 -20.84
CA ILE A 199 -3.47 28.30 -20.22
C ILE A 199 -3.36 28.12 -18.71
N VAL A 200 -4.03 28.98 -17.95
CA VAL A 200 -4.19 28.84 -16.49
C VAL A 200 -5.31 27.85 -16.17
N GLY A 201 -5.02 26.83 -15.35
CA GLY A 201 -6.03 25.91 -14.85
C GLY A 201 -6.73 26.46 -13.60
N LEU A 202 -8.05 26.52 -13.61
CA LEU A 202 -8.88 26.95 -12.48
C LEU A 202 -9.61 25.73 -11.89
N GLY A 203 -9.04 25.16 -10.83
CA GLY A 203 -9.50 23.95 -10.16
C GLY A 203 -10.54 24.25 -9.09
N VAL A 204 -11.82 24.26 -9.50
CA VAL A 204 -12.93 24.59 -8.61
C VAL A 204 -13.32 23.40 -7.72
N ALA A 205 -14.07 23.68 -6.66
CA ALA A 205 -14.63 22.67 -5.78
C ALA A 205 -16.02 23.07 -5.31
N ARG A 206 -16.78 22.11 -4.78
CA ARG A 206 -18.15 22.27 -4.27
C ARG A 206 -18.31 23.50 -3.37
N GLY A 207 -19.46 24.17 -3.48
CA GLY A 207 -19.77 25.41 -2.76
C GLY A 207 -19.61 25.34 -1.25
N GLY A 208 -20.12 24.28 -0.60
CA GLY A 208 -20.02 24.11 0.86
C GLY A 208 -18.66 23.64 1.38
N LEU A 209 -17.60 23.64 0.57
CA LEU A 209 -16.29 23.12 0.99
C LEU A 209 -15.70 23.90 2.17
N PHE A 210 -15.85 25.22 2.17
CA PHE A 210 -15.28 26.10 3.20
C PHE A 210 -16.07 26.03 4.50
N GLU A 211 -17.40 26.17 4.43
CA GLU A 211 -18.30 26.10 5.59
C GLU A 211 -18.19 24.77 6.33
N ASP A 212 -18.12 23.65 5.61
CA ASP A 212 -17.96 22.31 6.21
C ASP A 212 -16.65 22.15 7.00
N HIS A 213 -15.69 23.05 6.80
CA HIS A 213 -14.42 23.10 7.52
C HIS A 213 -14.32 24.31 8.45
N GLY A 214 -15.45 24.96 8.76
CA GLY A 214 -15.52 26.06 9.71
C GLY A 214 -14.99 27.39 9.19
N VAL A 215 -14.82 27.54 7.87
CA VAL A 215 -14.39 28.78 7.24
C VAL A 215 -15.62 29.54 6.73
N PRO A 216 -15.83 30.82 7.11
CA PRO A 216 -17.05 31.56 6.82
C PRO A 216 -17.05 32.11 5.38
N VAL A 217 -17.06 31.20 4.39
CA VAL A 217 -17.19 31.50 2.96
C VAL A 217 -18.33 30.66 2.42
N THR A 218 -19.43 31.31 2.09
CA THR A 218 -20.63 30.65 1.55
C THR A 218 -20.41 30.21 0.09
N LYS A 219 -21.35 29.41 -0.43
CA LYS A 219 -21.38 29.08 -1.87
C LYS A 219 -21.45 30.35 -2.72
N GLU A 220 -22.25 31.32 -2.34
CA GLU A 220 -22.45 32.60 -3.04
C GLU A 220 -21.17 33.44 -3.03
N ASP A 221 -20.47 33.50 -1.90
CA ASP A 221 -19.16 34.15 -1.82
C ASP A 221 -18.16 33.48 -2.77
N LEU A 222 -18.13 32.14 -2.80
CA LEU A 222 -17.22 31.40 -3.67
C LEU A 222 -17.53 31.64 -5.17
N LEU A 223 -18.81 31.72 -5.55
CA LEU A 223 -19.23 32.10 -6.92
C LEU A 223 -18.73 33.52 -7.27
N SER A 224 -18.91 34.48 -6.36
CA SER A 224 -18.44 35.86 -6.53
C SER A 224 -16.92 35.93 -6.66
N ILE A 225 -16.17 35.23 -5.79
CA ILE A 225 -14.71 35.14 -5.83
C ILE A 225 -14.22 34.63 -7.18
N TRP A 226 -14.75 33.48 -7.66
CA TRP A 226 -14.36 32.93 -8.95
C TRP A 226 -14.76 33.84 -10.12
N SER A 227 -15.96 34.45 -10.08
CA SER A 227 -16.42 35.40 -11.09
C SER A 227 -15.49 36.61 -11.22
N ASN A 228 -15.08 37.19 -10.09
CA ASN A 228 -14.18 38.34 -10.06
C ASN A 228 -12.77 37.96 -10.53
N LEU A 229 -12.28 36.77 -10.16
CA LEU A 229 -11.01 36.25 -10.66
C LEU A 229 -11.03 36.04 -12.18
N ILE A 230 -12.07 35.41 -12.71
CA ILE A 230 -12.24 35.20 -14.16
C ILE A 230 -12.22 36.54 -14.90
N LYS A 231 -13.01 37.53 -14.42
CA LYS A 231 -13.00 38.88 -15.00
C LYS A 231 -11.62 39.54 -14.96
N SER A 232 -10.88 39.37 -13.85
CA SER A 232 -9.52 39.90 -13.73
C SER A 232 -8.54 39.22 -14.70
N LEU A 233 -8.68 37.92 -14.96
CA LEU A 233 -7.86 37.21 -15.94
C LEU A 233 -8.18 37.67 -17.37
N GLU A 234 -9.47 37.83 -17.69
CA GLU A 234 -9.93 38.28 -19.01
C GLU A 234 -9.51 39.72 -19.32
N ALA A 235 -9.57 40.61 -18.34
CA ALA A 235 -9.11 42.00 -18.48
C ALA A 235 -7.61 42.10 -18.82
N GLU A 236 -6.83 41.07 -18.49
CA GLU A 236 -5.41 40.97 -18.78
C GLU A 236 -5.08 40.01 -19.95
N ASP A 237 -6.09 39.57 -20.71
CA ASP A 237 -5.97 38.60 -21.82
C ASP A 237 -5.28 37.27 -21.44
N ILE A 238 -5.47 36.84 -20.19
CA ILE A 238 -4.91 35.58 -19.67
C ILE A 238 -5.88 34.44 -19.97
N LYS A 239 -5.43 33.49 -20.79
CA LYS A 239 -6.20 32.29 -21.14
C LYS A 239 -6.36 31.39 -19.93
N TYR A 240 -7.57 30.85 -19.74
CA TYR A 240 -7.87 29.95 -18.64
C TYR A 240 -8.80 28.81 -19.05
N LYS A 241 -8.82 27.76 -18.22
CA LYS A 241 -9.77 26.64 -18.30
C LYS A 241 -10.19 26.20 -16.90
N LEU A 242 -11.50 26.12 -16.69
CA LEU A 242 -12.10 25.54 -15.49
C LEU A 242 -11.98 24.01 -15.52
N PHE A 243 -11.68 23.40 -14.39
CA PHE A 243 -11.66 21.94 -14.24
C PHE A 243 -12.03 21.53 -12.81
N THR A 244 -12.32 20.24 -12.63
CA THR A 244 -12.53 19.64 -11.31
C THR A 244 -11.69 18.39 -11.11
N ASN A 245 -11.70 17.86 -9.88
CA ASN A 245 -11.03 16.60 -9.53
C ASN A 245 -11.92 15.34 -9.77
N GLY A 246 -13.04 15.47 -10.48
CA GLY A 246 -13.97 14.37 -10.81
C GLY A 246 -15.09 14.15 -9.79
N LEU A 247 -15.12 14.88 -8.67
CA LEU A 247 -16.20 14.76 -7.70
C LEU A 247 -17.48 15.41 -8.26
N ARG A 248 -18.60 14.67 -8.22
CA ARG A 248 -19.90 15.16 -8.75
C ARG A 248 -20.31 16.53 -8.21
N GLN A 249 -20.13 16.78 -6.91
CA GLN A 249 -20.47 18.07 -6.30
C GLN A 249 -19.57 19.22 -6.77
N ASP A 250 -18.34 18.93 -7.21
CA ASP A 250 -17.45 19.93 -7.80
C ASP A 250 -17.93 20.28 -9.22
N GLU A 251 -18.40 19.28 -9.99
CA GLU A 251 -19.00 19.47 -11.32
C GLU A 251 -20.33 20.23 -11.28
N GLU A 252 -21.15 19.97 -10.26
CA GLU A 252 -22.37 20.73 -10.00
C GLU A 252 -22.04 22.20 -9.73
N PHE A 253 -21.05 22.47 -8.87
CA PHE A 253 -20.60 23.84 -8.62
C PHE A 253 -19.97 24.51 -9.85
N LEU A 254 -19.19 23.77 -10.67
CA LEU A 254 -18.66 24.28 -11.93
C LEU A 254 -19.79 24.72 -12.87
N THR A 255 -20.87 23.93 -12.93
CA THR A 255 -22.06 24.26 -13.73
C THR A 255 -22.73 25.54 -13.21
N ASP A 256 -22.91 25.64 -11.89
CA ASP A 256 -23.46 26.85 -11.25
C ASP A 256 -22.58 28.09 -11.51
N LEU A 257 -21.26 27.93 -11.47
CA LEU A 257 -20.32 29.03 -11.74
C LEU A 257 -20.40 29.51 -13.19
N ILE A 258 -20.48 28.59 -14.15
CA ILE A 258 -20.62 28.95 -15.57
C ILE A 258 -21.92 29.73 -15.82
N ALA A 259 -23.01 29.32 -15.18
CA ALA A 259 -24.28 30.05 -15.25
C ALA A 259 -24.19 31.42 -14.55
N TYR A 260 -23.53 31.48 -13.39
CA TYR A 260 -23.35 32.71 -12.62
C TYR A 260 -22.57 33.78 -13.39
N ILE A 261 -21.63 33.39 -14.26
CA ILE A 261 -20.89 34.32 -15.13
C ILE A 261 -21.55 34.54 -16.50
N GLY A 262 -22.68 33.89 -16.78
CA GLY A 262 -23.44 34.03 -18.04
C GLY A 262 -22.71 33.48 -19.27
N LYS A 263 -21.97 32.37 -19.13
CA LYS A 263 -21.15 31.76 -20.20
C LYS A 263 -21.54 30.31 -20.53
N GLU A 264 -22.81 29.96 -20.39
CA GLU A 264 -23.33 28.61 -20.64
C GLU A 264 -23.04 28.12 -22.07
N ASP A 265 -23.24 28.98 -23.06
CA ASP A 265 -22.99 28.69 -24.48
C ASP A 265 -21.49 28.51 -24.81
N GLU A 266 -20.61 28.90 -23.89
CA GLU A 266 -19.16 28.80 -24.03
C GLU A 266 -18.54 27.70 -23.16
N ARG A 267 -19.35 26.86 -22.49
CA ARG A 267 -18.88 25.83 -21.56
C ARG A 267 -17.69 25.03 -22.11
N ASP A 268 -17.81 24.45 -23.30
CA ASP A 268 -16.74 23.63 -23.90
C ASP A 268 -15.47 24.42 -24.21
N LYS A 269 -15.58 25.75 -24.37
CA LYS A 269 -14.45 26.66 -24.59
C LYS A 269 -13.78 27.07 -23.29
N ILE A 270 -14.52 27.23 -22.19
CA ILE A 270 -13.96 27.74 -20.92
C ILE A 270 -13.74 26.66 -19.84
N SER A 271 -14.26 25.45 -20.02
CA SER A 271 -14.02 24.32 -19.10
C SER A 271 -13.46 23.08 -19.79
N LEU A 272 -12.96 22.16 -18.99
CA LEU A 272 -12.64 20.79 -19.38
C LEU A 272 -13.80 19.86 -18.97
N PRO A 273 -14.02 18.73 -19.68
CA PRO A 273 -14.94 17.70 -19.23
C PRO A 273 -14.52 17.14 -17.87
N SER A 274 -15.48 16.63 -17.09
CA SER A 274 -15.19 15.88 -15.86
C SER A 274 -14.14 14.80 -16.14
N ALA A 275 -13.11 14.74 -15.29
CA ALA A 275 -12.12 13.69 -15.37
C ALA A 275 -12.73 12.37 -14.88
N GLU A 276 -12.68 11.34 -15.71
CA GLU A 276 -13.21 10.00 -15.39
C GLU A 276 -12.13 9.08 -14.83
N THR A 277 -10.85 9.41 -15.02
CA THR A 277 -9.73 8.62 -14.53
C THR A 277 -8.65 9.48 -13.87
N PRO A 278 -7.88 8.92 -12.91
CA PRO A 278 -6.74 9.61 -12.29
C PRO A 278 -5.73 10.11 -13.33
N LYS A 279 -5.46 9.29 -14.35
CA LYS A 279 -4.56 9.64 -15.45
C LYS A 279 -5.07 10.86 -16.21
N GLN A 280 -6.35 10.90 -16.54
CA GLN A 280 -6.96 12.03 -17.25
C GLN A 280 -6.88 13.33 -16.45
N LEU A 281 -7.12 13.28 -15.13
CA LEU A 281 -6.91 14.45 -14.26
C LEU A 281 -5.46 14.95 -14.32
N VAL A 282 -4.49 14.05 -14.30
CA VAL A 282 -3.06 14.41 -14.44
C VAL A 282 -2.76 14.97 -15.83
N GLU A 283 -3.34 14.41 -16.90
CA GLU A 283 -3.20 14.93 -18.27
C GLU A 283 -3.76 16.34 -18.41
N TYR A 284 -4.92 16.63 -17.80
CA TYR A 284 -5.48 17.99 -17.75
C TYR A 284 -4.56 18.96 -17.04
N ILE A 285 -4.11 18.62 -15.82
CA ILE A 285 -3.22 19.50 -15.05
C ILE A 285 -1.90 19.73 -15.79
N ALA A 286 -1.35 18.69 -16.43
CA ALA A 286 -0.13 18.80 -17.23
C ALA A 286 -0.24 19.73 -18.43
N GLY A 287 -1.47 20.00 -18.90
CA GLY A 287 -1.76 20.93 -19.99
C GLY A 287 -1.75 22.40 -19.60
N PHE A 288 -1.60 22.75 -18.31
CA PHE A 288 -1.64 24.14 -17.84
C PHE A 288 -0.25 24.76 -17.65
N SER A 289 -0.18 26.08 -17.82
CA SER A 289 0.99 26.91 -17.51
C SER A 289 1.17 27.15 -16.01
N SER A 290 0.04 27.23 -15.29
CA SER A 290 -0.07 27.40 -13.84
C SER A 290 -1.47 27.01 -13.38
N VAL A 291 -1.66 26.75 -12.09
CA VAL A 291 -2.94 26.32 -11.52
C VAL A 291 -3.37 27.23 -10.36
N ILE A 292 -4.64 27.61 -10.32
CA ILE A 292 -5.31 28.12 -9.11
C ILE A 292 -6.33 27.06 -8.69
N ALA A 293 -6.25 26.49 -7.49
CA ALA A 293 -7.17 25.42 -7.10
C ALA A 293 -7.51 25.34 -5.61
N CYS A 294 -8.75 24.95 -5.32
CA CYS A 294 -9.19 24.63 -3.96
C CYS A 294 -8.69 23.25 -3.52
N ARG A 295 -8.66 22.25 -4.41
CA ARG A 295 -8.34 20.87 -4.04
C ARG A 295 -6.84 20.68 -3.81
N MET A 296 -6.46 20.14 -2.66
CA MET A 296 -5.05 19.88 -2.32
C MET A 296 -4.33 19.01 -3.35
N HIS A 297 -4.95 17.92 -3.83
CA HIS A 297 -4.32 17.06 -4.83
C HIS A 297 -4.18 17.72 -6.20
N ALA A 298 -4.98 18.73 -6.56
CA ALA A 298 -4.71 19.50 -7.77
C ALA A 298 -3.38 20.27 -7.64
N ASN A 299 -3.14 20.87 -6.47
CA ASN A 299 -1.89 21.58 -6.15
C ASN A 299 -0.68 20.62 -6.07
N ILE A 300 -0.81 19.44 -5.43
CA ILE A 300 0.28 18.45 -5.35
C ILE A 300 0.62 17.87 -6.73
N ILE A 301 -0.39 17.62 -7.59
CA ILE A 301 -0.15 17.14 -8.96
C ILE A 301 0.57 18.22 -9.77
N ALA A 302 0.14 19.49 -9.67
CA ALA A 302 0.82 20.61 -10.32
C ALA A 302 2.29 20.71 -9.85
N PHE A 303 2.53 20.66 -8.54
CA PHE A 303 3.87 20.63 -7.96
C PHE A 303 4.74 19.47 -8.50
N SER A 304 4.19 18.25 -8.57
CA SER A 304 4.91 17.08 -9.10
C SER A 304 5.31 17.24 -10.58
N LEU A 305 4.51 17.97 -11.34
CA LEU A 305 4.76 18.29 -12.75
C LEU A 305 5.63 19.54 -12.93
N GLY A 306 6.01 20.23 -11.85
CA GLY A 306 6.75 21.49 -11.91
C GLY A 306 5.92 22.65 -12.44
N ILE A 307 4.60 22.60 -12.29
CA ILE A 307 3.64 23.63 -12.70
C ILE A 307 3.35 24.51 -11.48
N PRO A 308 3.65 25.82 -11.50
CA PRO A 308 3.38 26.72 -10.38
C PRO A 308 1.89 26.74 -10.00
N SER A 309 1.60 26.72 -8.70
CA SER A 309 0.23 26.68 -8.20
C SER A 309 -0.03 27.73 -7.12
N VAL A 310 -1.26 28.25 -7.10
CA VAL A 310 -1.85 29.08 -6.05
C VAL A 310 -3.05 28.33 -5.48
N ALA A 311 -3.18 28.27 -4.16
CA ALA A 311 -4.22 27.51 -3.50
C ALA A 311 -5.19 28.42 -2.74
N PHE A 312 -6.48 28.08 -2.78
CA PHE A 312 -7.47 28.66 -1.88
C PHE A 312 -7.59 27.77 -0.64
N VAL A 313 -7.22 28.32 0.51
CA VAL A 313 -7.08 27.60 1.77
C VAL A 313 -8.42 27.49 2.48
N TRP A 314 -8.97 26.28 2.53
CA TRP A 314 -10.15 25.91 3.33
C TRP A 314 -9.81 25.01 4.52
N ASN A 315 -8.55 24.58 4.65
CA ASN A 315 -8.04 23.85 5.82
C ASN A 315 -6.54 24.09 6.02
N ASP A 316 -6.03 23.77 7.21
CA ASP A 316 -4.62 23.99 7.53
C ASP A 316 -3.65 23.04 6.81
N LYS A 317 -4.14 21.91 6.28
CA LYS A 317 -3.31 20.98 5.48
C LYS A 317 -2.79 21.63 4.21
N LEU A 318 -3.59 22.50 3.59
CA LEU A 318 -3.15 23.29 2.46
C LEU A 318 -2.02 24.24 2.86
N ARG A 319 -2.18 24.98 3.97
CA ARG A 319 -1.12 25.88 4.48
C ARG A 319 0.16 25.12 4.76
N PHE A 320 0.04 24.01 5.49
CA PHE A 320 1.16 23.13 5.82
C PHE A 320 1.89 22.66 4.55
N PHE A 321 1.15 22.24 3.52
CA PHE A 321 1.77 21.83 2.27
C PHE A 321 2.53 22.99 1.61
N GLY A 322 1.94 24.19 1.56
CA GLY A 322 2.60 25.39 1.05
C GLY A 322 3.88 25.76 1.79
N GLU A 323 3.87 25.68 3.12
CA GLU A 323 5.04 25.86 3.96
C GLU A 323 6.11 24.80 3.67
N SER A 324 5.71 23.53 3.54
CA SER A 324 6.64 22.42 3.32
C SER A 324 7.39 22.51 1.98
N ILE A 325 6.84 23.21 1.00
CA ILE A 325 7.47 23.44 -0.31
C ILE A 325 8.07 24.85 -0.44
N GLY A 326 8.08 25.65 0.63
CA GLY A 326 8.65 27.00 0.65
C GLY A 326 7.86 28.02 -0.17
N CYS A 327 6.54 27.85 -0.29
CA CYS A 327 5.66 28.70 -1.12
C CYS A 327 4.41 29.17 -0.36
N SER A 328 4.51 29.42 0.94
CA SER A 328 3.37 29.80 1.80
C SER A 328 2.59 31.00 1.27
N GLU A 329 3.26 31.94 0.60
CA GLU A 329 2.65 33.13 0.00
C GLU A 329 1.63 32.81 -1.11
N ARG A 330 1.66 31.60 -1.67
CA ARG A 330 0.75 31.13 -2.72
C ARG A 330 -0.50 30.46 -2.15
N TYR A 331 -0.58 30.30 -0.83
CA TYR A 331 -1.68 29.61 -0.14
C TYR A 331 -2.53 30.66 0.56
N LEU A 332 -3.53 31.13 -0.18
CA LEU A 332 -4.35 32.28 0.17
C LEU A 332 -5.52 31.86 1.05
N ASP A 333 -5.62 32.46 2.23
CA ASP A 333 -6.78 32.28 3.09
C ASP A 333 -7.96 33.15 2.67
N TYR A 334 -9.12 32.83 3.25
CA TYR A 334 -10.39 33.44 2.89
C TYR A 334 -10.39 34.97 2.96
N THR A 335 -9.55 35.57 3.83
CA THR A 335 -9.47 37.04 3.96
C THR A 335 -8.86 37.71 2.73
N LYS A 336 -8.10 36.95 1.93
CA LYS A 336 -7.42 37.42 0.71
C LYS A 336 -8.15 37.05 -0.58
N LEU A 337 -9.21 36.24 -0.50
CA LEU A 337 -9.86 35.70 -1.71
C LEU A 337 -10.76 36.71 -2.45
N ASN A 338 -11.20 37.77 -1.78
CA ASN A 338 -12.01 38.82 -2.40
C ASN A 338 -11.20 39.81 -3.26
N ASP A 339 -9.87 39.75 -3.21
CA ASP A 339 -8.98 40.61 -4.01
C ASP A 339 -8.45 39.85 -5.24
N ALA A 340 -9.26 39.84 -6.30
CA ALA A 340 -8.94 39.16 -7.56
C ALA A 340 -7.64 39.64 -8.20
N GLU A 341 -7.37 40.95 -8.19
CA GLU A 341 -6.15 41.51 -8.74
C GLU A 341 -4.91 41.01 -7.98
N ASN A 342 -5.00 40.94 -6.65
CA ASN A 342 -3.92 40.38 -5.85
C ASN A 342 -3.71 38.88 -6.12
N ILE A 343 -4.77 38.10 -6.30
CA ILE A 343 -4.65 36.69 -6.70
C ILE A 343 -3.88 36.56 -8.02
N VAL A 344 -4.21 37.39 -9.02
CA VAL A 344 -3.49 37.40 -10.32
C VAL A 344 -2.04 37.85 -10.16
N LYS A 345 -1.76 38.84 -9.31
CA LYS A 345 -0.38 39.26 -8.97
C LYS A 345 0.43 38.09 -8.35
N VAL A 346 -0.17 37.34 -7.43
CA VAL A 346 0.45 36.16 -6.81
C VAL A 346 0.67 35.06 -7.85
N LEU A 347 -0.29 34.80 -8.73
CA LEU A 347 -0.15 33.83 -9.82
C LEU A 347 1.04 34.17 -10.73
N LYS A 348 1.11 35.41 -11.20
CA LYS A 348 2.21 35.88 -12.07
C LYS A 348 3.56 35.81 -11.37
N LYS A 349 3.61 36.11 -10.07
CA LYS A 349 4.81 35.94 -9.26
C LYS A 349 5.23 34.47 -9.21
N ALA A 350 4.29 33.56 -8.93
CA ALA A 350 4.55 32.12 -8.91
C ALA A 350 5.03 31.58 -10.28
N GLN A 351 4.47 32.07 -11.39
CA GLN A 351 4.91 31.73 -12.74
C GLN A 351 6.37 32.14 -13.01
N ARG A 352 6.79 33.33 -12.57
CA ARG A 352 8.17 33.81 -12.74
C ARG A 352 9.17 33.08 -11.85
N GLU A 353 8.80 32.83 -10.60
CA GLU A 353 9.70 32.26 -9.60
C GLU A 353 9.81 30.73 -9.70
N GLY A 354 8.77 30.05 -10.19
CA GLY A 354 8.75 28.59 -10.23
C GLY A 354 8.80 27.98 -8.82
N TYR A 355 9.54 26.90 -8.65
CA TYR A 355 9.81 26.30 -7.34
C TYR A 355 11.31 26.36 -7.05
N GLU A 356 11.68 26.40 -5.77
CA GLU A 356 13.08 26.34 -5.33
C GLU A 356 13.80 25.15 -5.97
N GLU A 357 15.06 25.34 -6.37
CA GLU A 357 15.84 24.26 -6.95
C GLU A 357 15.95 23.06 -5.99
N GLY A 358 15.65 21.87 -6.49
CA GLY A 358 15.76 20.63 -5.74
C GLY A 358 14.63 20.33 -4.75
N ILE A 359 13.70 21.26 -4.45
CA ILE A 359 12.58 20.98 -3.51
C ILE A 359 11.74 19.77 -3.97
N LEU A 360 11.41 19.70 -5.25
CA LEU A 360 10.65 18.58 -5.81
C LEU A 360 11.41 17.25 -5.64
N LYS A 361 12.72 17.25 -5.82
CA LYS A 361 13.55 16.06 -5.60
C LYS A 361 13.57 15.66 -4.13
N ARG A 362 13.69 16.63 -3.20
CA ARG A 362 13.66 16.39 -1.75
C ARG A 362 12.34 15.76 -1.32
N GLU A 363 11.22 16.31 -1.78
CA GLU A 363 9.89 15.77 -1.48
C GLU A 363 9.70 14.37 -2.07
N LYS A 364 10.11 14.14 -3.33
CA LYS A 364 10.06 12.81 -3.94
C LYS A 364 10.94 11.80 -3.22
N ASP A 365 12.16 12.18 -2.84
CA ASP A 365 13.05 11.32 -2.07
C ASP A 365 12.45 10.99 -0.69
N SER A 366 11.78 11.95 -0.05
CA SER A 366 11.05 11.75 1.21
C SER A 366 9.93 10.70 1.06
N ALA A 367 9.03 10.87 0.08
CA ALA A 367 7.96 9.90 -0.20
C ALA A 367 8.50 8.52 -0.58
N TYR A 368 9.56 8.45 -1.39
CA TYR A 368 10.15 7.18 -1.80
C TYR A 368 10.85 6.46 -0.65
N LYS A 369 11.62 7.18 0.18
CA LYS A 369 12.26 6.61 1.37
C LYS A 369 11.23 6.04 2.32
N SER A 370 10.12 6.77 2.56
CA SER A 370 9.02 6.29 3.40
C SER A 370 8.55 4.88 3.02
N VAL A 371 8.26 4.68 1.73
CA VAL A 371 7.83 3.36 1.22
C VAL A 371 8.98 2.35 1.26
N ARG A 372 10.17 2.74 0.79
CA ARG A 372 11.31 1.83 0.66
C ARG A 372 11.81 1.29 1.99
N ASP A 373 11.94 2.15 2.99
CA ASP A 373 12.57 1.86 4.28
C ASP A 373 11.76 0.83 5.07
N TYR A 374 10.46 0.72 4.80
CA TYR A 374 9.64 -0.34 5.35
C TYR A 374 9.51 -1.54 4.42
N PHE A 375 9.10 -1.33 3.17
CA PHE A 375 8.78 -2.42 2.26
C PHE A 375 9.98 -3.33 1.97
N SER A 376 11.18 -2.75 1.82
CA SER A 376 12.33 -3.52 1.34
C SER A 376 12.92 -4.43 2.40
N PRO A 377 13.15 -3.99 3.66
CA PRO A 377 13.52 -4.89 4.74
C PRO A 377 12.48 -5.99 4.96
N PHE A 378 11.19 -5.63 5.00
CA PHE A 378 10.08 -6.58 5.11
C PHE A 378 10.14 -7.66 4.02
N ALA A 379 10.23 -7.25 2.75
CA ALA A 379 10.20 -8.18 1.63
C ALA A 379 11.45 -9.09 1.61
N LYS A 380 12.62 -8.56 1.95
CA LYS A 380 13.86 -9.36 2.09
C LYS A 380 13.74 -10.39 3.21
N GLU A 381 13.24 -9.98 4.37
CA GLU A 381 13.03 -10.86 5.50
C GLU A 381 12.02 -11.97 5.17
N LEU A 382 10.90 -11.61 4.53
CA LEU A 382 9.89 -12.56 4.07
C LEU A 382 10.50 -13.61 3.12
N LEU A 383 11.34 -13.19 2.16
CA LEU A 383 12.03 -14.11 1.26
C LEU A 383 13.01 -15.01 2.01
N ILE A 384 13.80 -14.46 2.94
CA ILE A 384 14.69 -15.25 3.81
C ILE A 384 13.89 -16.28 4.60
N ASN A 385 12.76 -15.90 5.19
CA ASN A 385 11.93 -16.79 5.98
C ASN A 385 11.26 -17.86 5.11
N ARG A 386 10.79 -17.51 3.91
CA ARG A 386 10.26 -18.49 2.94
C ARG A 386 11.33 -19.47 2.48
N ARG A 387 12.54 -19.00 2.15
CA ARG A 387 13.68 -19.86 1.80
C ARG A 387 14.13 -20.71 2.99
N ARG A 388 14.14 -20.16 4.21
CA ARG A 388 14.41 -20.91 5.44
C ARG A 388 13.38 -21.99 5.68
N ASN A 389 12.09 -21.71 5.52
CA ASN A 389 11.02 -22.70 5.63
C ASN A 389 11.03 -23.73 4.48
N LEU A 390 11.53 -23.36 3.30
CA LEU A 390 11.85 -24.31 2.23
C LEU A 390 13.06 -25.19 2.59
N SER A 391 14.07 -24.63 3.26
CA SER A 391 15.30 -25.33 3.70
C SER A 391 15.13 -26.16 4.98
N LYS A 392 14.16 -25.80 5.84
CA LYS A 392 13.66 -26.58 6.97
C LYS A 392 12.76 -27.69 6.41
N LYS A 393 13.42 -28.69 5.80
CA LYS A 393 12.99 -30.08 5.63
C LYS A 393 11.47 -30.28 5.57
N LYS A 394 10.89 -30.04 4.39
CA LYS A 394 9.54 -30.51 4.08
C LYS A 394 9.52 -32.04 4.11
N LEU A 395 8.62 -32.61 4.90
CA LEU A 395 8.42 -34.04 4.98
C LEU A 395 7.74 -34.55 3.70
N VAL A 396 8.39 -35.52 3.06
CA VAL A 396 7.81 -36.31 1.96
C VAL A 396 7.39 -37.65 2.55
N CYS A 397 6.08 -37.90 2.58
CA CYS A 397 5.54 -39.19 3.01
C CYS A 397 5.37 -40.12 1.80
N PHE A 398 5.93 -41.33 1.89
CA PHE A 398 5.64 -42.42 0.95
C PHE A 398 4.44 -43.22 1.45
N GLY A 399 3.50 -43.50 0.54
CA GLY A 399 2.22 -44.14 0.83
C GLY A 399 1.12 -43.13 1.17
N LEU A 400 -0.13 -43.52 0.92
CA LEU A 400 -1.27 -42.81 1.47
C LEU A 400 -1.53 -43.28 2.90
N PRO A 401 -1.81 -42.36 3.84
CA PRO A 401 -2.22 -42.74 5.18
C PRO A 401 -3.52 -43.52 5.13
N ASN A 402 -3.66 -44.50 6.02
CA ASN A 402 -4.96 -45.11 6.27
C ASN A 402 -5.86 -44.06 6.95
N LEU A 403 -6.86 -43.55 6.23
CA LEU A 403 -7.71 -42.44 6.64
C LEU A 403 -8.52 -42.74 7.92
N ASP A 404 -8.69 -44.02 8.25
CA ASP A 404 -9.36 -44.48 9.46
C ASP A 404 -8.45 -44.52 10.71
N SER A 405 -7.19 -44.09 10.59
CA SER A 405 -6.27 -44.05 11.73
C SER A 405 -6.50 -42.81 12.60
N PRO A 406 -6.92 -42.96 13.87
CA PRO A 406 -7.21 -41.82 14.76
C PRO A 406 -5.98 -40.96 15.10
N LYS A 407 -4.77 -41.38 14.72
CA LYS A 407 -3.50 -40.67 14.97
C LYS A 407 -3.07 -39.72 13.84
N LEU A 408 -3.80 -39.69 12.71
CA LEU A 408 -3.48 -38.88 11.53
C LEU A 408 -4.19 -37.52 11.48
N ASN A 409 -5.15 -37.29 12.37
CA ASN A 409 -5.81 -35.99 12.59
C ASN A 409 -5.01 -35.05 13.51
N ASP A 410 -3.68 -35.21 13.60
CA ASP A 410 -2.81 -34.33 14.38
C ASP A 410 -2.46 -33.11 13.53
N GLU A 411 -2.74 -31.90 14.03
CA GLU A 411 -2.51 -30.59 13.39
C GLU A 411 -1.06 -30.46 12.87
N PHE A 412 -0.14 -31.15 13.55
CA PHE A 412 1.25 -31.31 13.18
C PHE A 412 1.46 -31.87 11.75
N PHE A 413 0.69 -32.86 11.31
CA PHE A 413 0.89 -33.48 9.98
C PHE A 413 0.40 -32.60 8.84
N GLU A 414 -0.73 -31.90 9.02
CA GLU A 414 -1.24 -30.97 8.01
C GLU A 414 -0.31 -29.76 7.82
N GLU A 415 0.34 -29.28 8.88
CA GLU A 415 1.25 -28.13 8.81
C GLU A 415 2.60 -28.48 8.17
N ASN A 416 3.10 -29.70 8.39
CA ASN A 416 4.48 -30.07 8.06
C ASN A 416 4.64 -30.98 6.82
N ILE A 417 3.57 -31.65 6.35
CA ILE A 417 3.59 -32.43 5.10
C ILE A 417 3.35 -31.53 3.90
N SER A 418 4.22 -31.64 2.90
CA SER A 418 4.08 -30.85 1.66
C SER A 418 3.32 -31.55 0.54
N PHE A 419 3.48 -32.87 0.42
CA PHE A 419 2.81 -33.71 -0.56
C PHE A 419 3.01 -35.18 -0.24
N TYR A 420 2.15 -36.02 -0.78
CA TYR A 420 2.21 -37.48 -0.68
C TYR A 420 2.80 -38.08 -1.95
N VAL A 421 3.38 -39.27 -1.81
CA VAL A 421 3.97 -40.02 -2.91
C VAL A 421 3.35 -41.41 -2.98
N THR A 422 2.91 -41.78 -4.18
CA THR A 422 2.34 -43.09 -4.48
C THR A 422 3.05 -43.72 -5.68
N ASP A 423 3.13 -45.04 -5.71
CA ASP A 423 3.49 -45.84 -6.88
C ASP A 423 2.25 -46.27 -7.69
N ASP A 424 1.05 -46.07 -7.17
CA ASP A 424 -0.21 -46.24 -7.89
C ASP A 424 -0.45 -45.04 -8.84
N PRO A 425 -0.40 -45.25 -10.17
CA PRO A 425 -0.64 -44.19 -11.15
C PRO A 425 -2.04 -43.59 -11.06
N SER A 426 -3.04 -44.35 -10.60
CA SER A 426 -4.45 -43.91 -10.52
C SER A 426 -4.67 -42.83 -9.46
N LEU A 427 -3.84 -42.85 -8.41
CA LEU A 427 -3.90 -41.91 -7.29
C LEU A 427 -3.05 -40.65 -7.54
N ALA A 428 -2.24 -40.65 -8.59
CA ALA A 428 -1.40 -39.51 -8.94
C ALA A 428 -2.24 -38.33 -9.45
N GLY A 429 -2.06 -37.15 -8.85
CA GLY A 429 -2.86 -35.96 -9.16
C GLY A 429 -4.10 -35.79 -8.27
N THR A 430 -4.37 -36.75 -7.37
CA THR A 430 -5.37 -36.60 -6.31
C THR A 430 -4.81 -35.77 -5.13
N THR A 431 -5.64 -35.55 -4.12
CA THR A 431 -5.24 -34.93 -2.85
C THR A 431 -5.50 -35.86 -1.68
N CYS A 432 -4.64 -35.82 -0.67
CA CYS A 432 -4.81 -36.50 0.62
C CYS A 432 -4.51 -35.49 1.73
N LEU A 433 -5.38 -35.39 2.74
CA LEU A 433 -5.30 -34.36 3.79
C LEU A 433 -4.99 -32.95 3.22
N SER A 434 -5.71 -32.58 2.16
CA SER A 434 -5.54 -31.31 1.43
C SER A 434 -4.16 -31.08 0.78
N LYS A 435 -3.27 -32.08 0.76
CA LYS A 435 -1.97 -32.03 0.08
C LYS A 435 -2.01 -32.84 -1.22
N PRO A 436 -1.27 -32.43 -2.26
CA PRO A 436 -1.25 -33.15 -3.53
C PRO A 436 -0.54 -34.51 -3.40
N VAL A 437 -0.98 -35.48 -4.20
CA VAL A 437 -0.39 -36.82 -4.32
C VAL A 437 0.36 -36.92 -5.65
N TYR A 438 1.65 -37.27 -5.62
CA TYR A 438 2.48 -37.41 -6.80
C TYR A 438 2.87 -38.87 -7.05
N HIS A 439 2.94 -39.25 -8.32
CA HIS A 439 3.53 -40.53 -8.70
C HIS A 439 5.04 -40.54 -8.47
N ILE A 440 5.58 -41.65 -7.97
CA ILE A 440 6.99 -41.82 -7.62
C ILE A 440 7.97 -41.48 -8.76
N LYS A 441 7.59 -41.74 -10.02
CA LYS A 441 8.42 -41.40 -11.20
C LYS A 441 8.66 -39.89 -11.38
N LYS A 442 7.79 -39.02 -10.85
CA LYS A 442 7.95 -37.55 -10.95
C LYS A 442 8.99 -36.98 -9.97
N LEU A 443 9.37 -37.73 -8.94
CA LEU A 443 10.30 -37.28 -7.89
C LEU A 443 11.76 -37.27 -8.30
N ARG A 444 12.14 -38.02 -9.35
CA ARG A 444 13.52 -38.08 -9.85
C ARG A 444 14.10 -36.71 -10.25
N LYS A 445 13.25 -35.68 -10.43
CA LYS A 445 13.64 -34.32 -10.80
C LYS A 445 13.55 -33.31 -9.63
N LEU A 446 13.12 -33.74 -8.45
CA LEU A 446 12.91 -32.87 -7.29
C LEU A 446 13.98 -33.11 -6.23
N ILE A 447 14.38 -32.01 -5.59
CA ILE A 447 15.43 -31.79 -4.57
C ILE A 447 15.53 -32.94 -3.54
N LYS A 448 16.75 -33.20 -3.02
CA LYS A 448 17.07 -34.13 -1.91
C LYS A 448 16.03 -34.04 -0.76
N PRO A 449 15.07 -34.97 -0.65
CA PRO A 449 13.98 -34.85 0.32
C PRO A 449 14.32 -35.50 1.67
N PHE A 450 13.65 -35.06 2.74
CA PHE A 450 13.52 -35.79 4.00
C PHE A 450 12.30 -36.73 3.89
N VAL A 451 12.51 -38.02 4.16
CA VAL A 451 11.52 -39.08 3.88
C VAL A 451 10.92 -39.61 5.19
N ILE A 452 9.58 -39.65 5.28
CA ILE A 452 8.85 -40.49 6.24
C ILE A 452 8.20 -41.64 5.47
N VAL A 453 8.39 -42.86 5.96
CA VAL A 453 7.76 -44.08 5.44
C VAL A 453 6.56 -44.39 6.33
N SER A 454 5.36 -44.48 5.74
CA SER A 454 4.12 -44.89 6.44
C SER A 454 4.18 -46.37 6.85
N GLU A 455 3.48 -46.74 7.93
CA GLU A 455 3.33 -48.12 8.42
C GLU A 455 2.73 -49.10 7.40
N THR A 456 2.12 -48.59 6.32
CA THR A 456 1.45 -49.37 5.26
C THR A 456 2.27 -49.53 3.99
N VAL A 457 3.48 -48.97 3.90
CA VAL A 457 4.34 -49.18 2.73
C VAL A 457 5.06 -50.51 2.87
N HIS A 458 4.93 -51.37 1.85
CA HIS A 458 5.76 -52.56 1.74
C HIS A 458 7.24 -52.12 1.83
N TYR A 459 7.87 -52.52 2.94
CA TYR A 459 9.25 -52.22 3.30
C TYR A 459 10.28 -52.45 2.16
N PRO A 460 10.12 -53.48 1.31
CA PRO A 460 11.04 -53.74 0.19
C PRO A 460 11.06 -52.64 -0.90
N GLU A 461 9.91 -52.09 -1.32
CA GLU A 461 9.87 -51.05 -2.36
C GLU A 461 10.47 -49.73 -1.86
N ALA A 462 10.18 -49.35 -0.62
CA ALA A 462 10.73 -48.16 0.00
C ALA A 462 12.26 -48.23 0.12
N ALA A 463 12.79 -49.37 0.57
CA ALA A 463 14.23 -49.60 0.69
C ALA A 463 14.94 -49.56 -0.67
N GLN A 464 14.35 -50.13 -1.73
CA GLN A 464 14.92 -50.07 -3.09
C GLN A 464 14.98 -48.64 -3.64
N VAL A 465 13.97 -47.82 -3.35
CA VAL A 465 13.93 -46.42 -3.77
C VAL A 465 15.00 -45.63 -3.03
N LEU A 466 15.12 -45.80 -1.72
CA LEU A 466 16.10 -45.10 -0.88
C LEU A 466 17.55 -45.49 -1.21
N LYS A 467 17.81 -46.75 -1.56
CA LYS A 467 19.11 -47.21 -2.10
C LYS A 467 19.48 -46.52 -3.41
N LYS A 468 18.52 -46.31 -4.32
CA LYS A 468 18.75 -45.57 -5.59
C LYS A 468 19.12 -44.10 -5.38
N PHE A 469 18.86 -43.54 -4.19
CA PHE A 469 19.25 -42.18 -3.81
C PHE A 469 20.48 -42.11 -2.89
N GLY A 470 21.18 -43.23 -2.63
CA GLY A 470 22.49 -43.25 -1.97
C GLY A 470 22.51 -43.36 -0.44
N TYR A 471 21.40 -43.76 0.19
CA TYR A 471 21.29 -43.94 1.64
C TYR A 471 21.71 -45.37 2.09
N LYS A 472 22.35 -45.53 3.27
CA LYS A 472 22.83 -46.82 3.84
C LYS A 472 22.00 -47.26 5.07
N GLU A 473 21.82 -48.58 5.26
CA GLU A 473 20.89 -49.23 6.23
C GLU A 473 21.52 -49.49 7.63
N LYS A 474 20.87 -49.06 8.75
CA LYS A 474 21.12 -49.42 10.18
C LYS A 474 19.89 -49.11 11.12
N TYR A 475 19.33 -50.14 11.80
CA TYR A 475 18.31 -50.27 12.92
C TYR A 475 16.74 -50.18 12.75
N ASP A 476 16.01 -51.05 13.50
CA ASP A 476 14.57 -51.50 13.50
C ASP A 476 13.49 -50.50 14.05
N PHE A 477 12.20 -50.65 13.67
CA PHE A 477 11.05 -49.73 13.86
C PHE A 477 9.76 -50.38 14.43
N THR A 478 9.25 -49.89 15.56
CA THR A 478 7.99 -50.39 16.16
C THR A 478 6.83 -49.37 16.29
N ASN A 479 7.00 -48.05 16.05
CA ASN A 479 5.86 -47.13 15.77
C ASN A 479 6.28 -45.81 15.08
N MET A 480 5.41 -45.26 14.21
CA MET A 480 5.64 -44.04 13.40
C MET A 480 5.70 -42.72 14.20
N HIS A 481 4.97 -42.63 15.31
CA HIS A 481 4.77 -41.40 16.08
C HIS A 481 6.01 -41.03 16.93
N SER A 482 6.67 -42.02 17.52
CA SER A 482 7.90 -41.85 18.33
C SER A 482 9.11 -41.45 17.46
N TYR A 483 9.19 -41.98 16.24
CA TYR A 483 10.30 -41.71 15.33
C TYR A 483 10.22 -40.30 14.71
N THR A 484 9.03 -39.86 14.30
CA THR A 484 8.81 -38.53 13.72
C THR A 484 9.23 -37.41 14.68
N ARG A 485 8.91 -37.55 15.98
CA ARG A 485 9.37 -36.60 17.02
C ARG A 485 10.87 -36.67 17.28
N TYR A 486 11.49 -37.84 17.18
CA TYR A 486 12.93 -38.03 17.40
C TYR A 486 13.77 -37.47 16.25
N VAL A 487 13.41 -37.75 14.99
CA VAL A 487 14.07 -37.23 13.79
C VAL A 487 13.95 -35.71 13.69
N TYR A 488 12.78 -35.16 14.02
CA TYR A 488 12.58 -33.71 14.07
C TYR A 488 13.51 -33.03 15.10
N LYS A 489 13.76 -33.69 16.24
CA LYS A 489 14.67 -33.18 17.29
C LYS A 489 16.16 -33.30 16.94
N LYS A 490 16.58 -34.31 16.17
CA LYS A 490 18.02 -34.65 15.98
C LYS A 490 18.56 -34.35 14.57
N GLY A 491 17.70 -34.22 13.56
CA GLY A 491 18.10 -33.74 12.23
C GLY A 491 18.85 -34.73 11.32
N GLU A 492 18.93 -36.02 11.65
CA GLU A 492 19.62 -37.05 10.86
C GLU A 492 18.67 -38.20 10.44
N VAL A 493 18.99 -38.90 9.34
CA VAL A 493 18.18 -39.95 8.67
C VAL A 493 18.70 -41.35 9.05
N PHE A 494 17.84 -42.28 9.51
CA PHE A 494 18.22 -43.67 9.84
C PHE A 494 17.15 -44.71 9.40
N LEU A 495 17.54 -45.93 8.97
CA LEU A 495 16.66 -47.01 8.45
C LEU A 495 17.21 -48.44 8.70
N SER A 496 16.50 -49.36 9.37
CA SER A 496 16.58 -50.83 9.13
C SER A 496 15.36 -51.67 9.52
N GLU A 497 15.47 -52.95 9.13
CA GLU A 497 14.49 -54.03 9.13
C GLU A 497 14.00 -54.50 10.51
N PRO A 498 12.81 -55.14 10.54
CA PRO A 498 12.25 -55.76 11.74
C PRO A 498 12.96 -57.05 12.14
N LYS A 499 13.36 -57.15 13.42
CA LYS A 499 13.65 -58.46 14.02
C LYS A 499 12.35 -59.15 14.37
N THR A 500 12.01 -60.18 13.60
CA THR A 500 10.96 -61.15 13.93
C THR A 500 11.20 -61.74 15.33
N LYS A 501 10.18 -61.65 16.18
CA LYS A 501 9.88 -62.70 17.16
C LYS A 501 8.47 -63.20 16.91
#